data_AF-W7TC12-F1
#
_entry.id   AF-W7TC12-F1
#
_cell.length_a   1.000
_cell.length_b   1.000
_cell.length_c   1.000
_cell.angle_alpha   90.00
_cell.angle_beta   90.00
_cell.angle_gamma   90.00
#
_symmetry.space_group_name_H-M   'P 1'
#
loop_
_entity.id
_entity.type
_entity.pdbx_description
1 polymer ?
#
loop_
_entity_poly.entity_id
_entity_poly.type
_entity_poly.pdbx_seq_one_letter_code
_entity_poly.pdbx_strand_id
1 'polypeptide(L)'
;MLVAGVLIYVGLEGGAEGGLARIGSMYLIPLLVFNAWITMVTYLQHHDEDTKVYAEGEWSYIKGALETIDREYGMGIDGEGGREGGREGGREGGREGARKRER
;
A
#
# COMPACT_ATOMS: atom_id res chain seq x y z
N MET A 1 9.48 7.25 32.57
CA MET A 1 9.05 7.22 33.99
C MET A 1 7.54 7.33 34.14
N LEU A 2 6.85 8.27 33.47
CA LEU A 2 5.38 8.41 33.60
C LEU A 2 4.57 7.24 33.01
N VAL A 3 4.96 6.70 31.86
CA VAL A 3 4.27 5.56 31.23
C VAL A 3 4.35 4.29 32.09
N ALA A 4 5.52 4.00 32.66
CA ALA A 4 5.71 2.88 33.57
C ALA A 4 4.86 3.04 34.85
N GLY A 5 4.76 4.26 35.38
CA GLY A 5 3.92 4.57 36.54
C GLY A 5 2.42 4.37 36.27
N VAL A 6 1.93 4.77 35.10
CA VAL A 6 0.53 4.55 34.69
C VAL A 6 0.22 3.06 34.51
N LEU A 7 1.15 2.30 33.92
CA LEU A 7 0.99 0.85 33.76
C LEU A 7 0.98 0.11 35.11
N ILE A 8 1.82 0.53 36.05
CA ILE A 8 1.86 -0.03 37.42
C ILE A 8 0.58 0.33 38.20
N TYR A 9 0.12 1.58 38.13
CA TYR A 9 -1.11 2.03 38.79
C TYR A 9 -2.35 1.28 38.27
N VAL A 10 -2.54 1.21 36.94
CA VAL A 10 -3.65 0.45 36.33
C VAL A 10 -3.56 -1.05 36.63
N GLY A 11 -2.34 -1.60 36.73
CA GLY A 11 -2.11 -3.00 37.12
C GLY A 11 -2.42 -3.30 38.58
N LEU A 12 -2.16 -2.36 39.50
CA LEU A 12 -2.44 -2.49 40.93
C LEU A 12 -3.94 -2.31 41.25
N GLU A 13 -4.62 -1.33 40.64
CA GLU A 13 -6.09 -1.20 40.75
C GLU A 13 -6.82 -2.38 40.08
N GLY A 14 -6.25 -2.97 39.03
CA GLY A 14 -6.81 -4.14 38.34
C GLY A 14 -6.62 -5.46 39.10
N GLY A 15 -5.68 -5.54 40.03
CA GLY A 15 -5.32 -6.78 40.73
C GLY A 15 -6.37 -7.29 41.72
N ALA A 16 -7.29 -6.43 42.17
CA ALA A 16 -8.30 -6.80 43.16
C ALA A 16 -9.47 -7.61 42.55
N GLU A 17 -9.95 -7.26 41.35
CA GLU A 17 -11.03 -7.96 40.66
C GLU A 17 -10.88 -7.81 39.13
N GLY A 18 -10.40 -8.86 38.42
CA GLY A 18 -10.44 -8.92 36.94
C GLY A 18 -9.18 -8.48 36.16
N GLY A 19 -8.02 -8.38 36.82
CA GLY A 19 -6.80 -7.76 36.27
C GLY A 19 -6.35 -8.18 34.86
N LEU A 20 -6.28 -9.48 34.55
CA LEU A 20 -5.84 -9.94 33.22
C LEU A 20 -6.86 -9.65 32.11
N ALA A 21 -8.15 -9.82 32.39
CA ALA A 21 -9.20 -9.53 31.43
C ALA A 21 -9.28 -8.02 31.15
N ARG A 22 -9.06 -7.19 32.18
CA ARG A 22 -9.01 -5.73 32.06
C ARG A 22 -7.78 -5.26 31.28
N ILE A 23 -6.59 -5.80 31.57
CA ILE A 23 -5.38 -5.50 30.80
C ILE A 23 -5.54 -5.96 29.35
N GLY A 24 -6.06 -7.16 29.13
CA GLY A 24 -6.35 -7.68 27.78
C GLY A 24 -7.31 -6.77 27.01
N SER A 25 -8.39 -6.31 27.65
CA SER A 25 -9.39 -5.45 27.01
C SER A 25 -8.89 -4.02 26.78
N MET A 26 -8.08 -3.47 27.68
CA MET A 26 -7.59 -2.09 27.59
C MET A 26 -6.32 -1.95 26.74
N TYR A 27 -5.50 -3.00 26.62
CA TYR A 27 -4.22 -2.94 25.93
C TYR A 27 -4.11 -3.95 24.80
N LEU A 28 -4.39 -5.23 25.02
CA LEU A 28 -4.16 -6.27 24.00
C LEU A 28 -5.11 -6.11 22.82
N ILE A 29 -6.42 -5.98 23.06
CA ILE A 29 -7.41 -5.84 21.99
C ILE A 29 -7.16 -4.56 21.17
N PRO A 30 -7.02 -3.36 21.77
CA PRO A 30 -6.76 -2.15 21.01
C PRO A 30 -5.42 -2.21 20.25
N LEU A 31 -4.38 -2.79 20.85
CA LEU A 31 -3.09 -2.95 20.20
C LEU A 31 -3.20 -3.88 18.98
N LEU A 32 -3.86 -5.02 19.10
CA LEU A 32 -4.03 -5.95 17.98
C LEU A 32 -4.88 -5.35 16.87
N VAL A 33 -6.00 -4.71 17.19
CA VAL A 33 -6.87 -4.06 16.20
C VAL A 33 -6.14 -2.93 15.50
N PHE A 34 -5.44 -2.06 16.25
CA PHE A 34 -4.69 -0.96 15.67
C PHE A 34 -3.53 -1.46 14.80
N ASN A 35 -2.76 -2.47 15.26
CA ASN A 35 -1.69 -3.04 14.44
C ASN A 35 -2.24 -3.72 13.18
N ALA A 36 -3.30 -4.52 13.29
CA ALA A 36 -3.94 -5.15 12.14
C ALA A 36 -4.46 -4.11 11.15
N TRP A 37 -5.10 -3.04 11.64
CA TRP A 37 -5.59 -1.94 10.81
C TRP A 37 -4.45 -1.19 10.12
N ILE A 38 -3.40 -0.79 10.85
CA ILE A 38 -2.24 -0.12 10.26
C ILE A 38 -1.56 -1.02 9.23
N THR A 39 -1.33 -2.30 9.53
CA THR A 39 -0.77 -3.26 8.56
C THR A 39 -1.64 -3.38 7.32
N MET A 40 -2.96 -3.46 7.48
CA MET A 40 -3.89 -3.55 6.34
C MET A 40 -3.83 -2.28 5.48
N VAL A 41 -3.90 -1.10 6.10
CA VAL A 41 -3.87 0.18 5.37
C VAL A 41 -2.51 0.38 4.69
N THR A 42 -1.40 0.13 5.36
CA THR A 42 -0.07 0.27 4.75
C THR A 42 0.11 -0.71 3.62
N TYR A 43 -0.28 -1.99 3.81
CA TYR A 43 -0.21 -2.98 2.76
C TYR A 43 -1.02 -2.55 1.53
N LEU A 44 -2.28 -2.17 1.71
CA LEU A 44 -3.14 -1.74 0.60
C LEU A 44 -2.64 -0.46 -0.06
N GLN A 45 -2.00 0.47 0.65
CA GLN A 45 -1.49 1.72 0.07
C GLN A 45 -0.09 1.62 -0.54
N HIS A 46 0.72 0.65 -0.11
CA HIS A 46 2.13 0.54 -0.54
C HIS A 46 2.39 -0.67 -1.44
N HIS A 47 1.41 -1.54 -1.65
CA HIS A 47 1.50 -2.64 -2.61
C HIS A 47 0.49 -2.46 -3.72
N ASP A 48 0.99 -2.60 -4.95
CA ASP A 48 0.23 -2.62 -6.18
C ASP A 48 1.02 -3.42 -7.22
N GLU A 49 0.33 -4.13 -8.12
CA GLU A 49 0.99 -4.93 -9.17
C GLU A 49 1.68 -4.04 -10.20
N ASP A 50 1.14 -2.84 -10.43
CA ASP A 50 1.66 -1.89 -11.42
C ASP A 50 2.85 -1.04 -10.90
N THR A 51 3.34 -1.34 -9.69
CA THR A 51 4.50 -0.65 -9.10
C THR A 51 5.77 -0.90 -9.94
N LYS A 52 6.49 0.17 -10.30
CA LYS A 52 7.65 0.05 -11.19
C LYS A 52 8.90 -0.39 -10.42
N VAL A 53 9.44 -1.54 -10.80
CA VAL A 53 10.77 -1.99 -10.34
C VAL A 53 11.85 -1.38 -11.23
N TYR A 54 12.68 -0.51 -10.67
CA TYR A 54 13.80 0.09 -11.41
C TYR A 54 15.01 -0.84 -11.46
N ALA A 55 15.65 -0.89 -12.62
CA ALA A 55 16.97 -1.51 -12.77
C ALA A 55 18.06 -0.69 -12.07
N GLU A 56 19.23 -1.29 -11.90
CA GLU A 56 20.40 -0.63 -11.32
C GLU A 56 20.77 0.65 -12.10
N GLY A 57 20.98 1.76 -11.39
CA GLY A 57 21.30 3.07 -11.98
C GLY A 57 20.10 3.88 -12.50
N GLU A 58 18.91 3.27 -12.63
CA GLU A 58 17.69 3.93 -13.14
C GLU A 58 16.84 4.59 -12.04
N TRP A 59 17.09 4.26 -10.78
CA TRP A 59 16.40 4.83 -9.63
C TRP A 59 17.08 6.12 -9.16
N SER A 60 16.27 7.13 -8.83
CA SER A 60 16.73 8.33 -8.12
C SER A 60 15.70 8.75 -7.08
N TYR A 61 16.16 9.49 -6.05
CA TYR A 61 15.28 9.93 -4.97
C TYR A 61 14.04 10.69 -5.47
N ILE A 62 14.23 11.62 -6.43
CA ILE A 62 13.13 12.41 -7.00
C ILE A 62 12.20 11.53 -7.83
N LYS A 63 12.73 10.56 -8.59
CA LYS A 63 11.93 9.64 -9.41
C LYS A 63 11.04 8.75 -8.55
N GLY A 64 11.58 8.21 -7.45
CA GLY A 64 10.80 7.43 -6.49
C GLY A 64 9.79 8.28 -5.71
N ALA A 65 10.15 9.52 -5.33
CA ALA A 65 9.25 10.39 -4.58
C ALA A 65 8.05 10.93 -5.38
N LEU A 66 8.15 10.96 -6.71
CA LEU A 66 7.08 11.41 -7.61
C LEU A 66 6.32 10.25 -8.27
N GLU A 67 6.71 9.00 -8.01
CA GLU A 67 6.00 7.85 -8.52
C GLU A 67 4.63 7.72 -7.83
N THR A 68 3.58 7.66 -8.66
CA THR A 68 2.18 7.52 -8.22
C THR A 68 1.49 6.51 -9.12
N ILE A 69 0.49 5.83 -8.60
CA ILE A 69 -0.30 4.81 -9.31
C ILE A 69 -1.77 5.22 -9.21
N ASP A 70 -2.41 5.37 -10.36
CA ASP A 70 -3.84 5.65 -10.46
C ASP A 70 -4.60 4.32 -10.45
N ARG A 71 -5.45 4.12 -9.44
CA ARG A 71 -6.19 2.86 -9.26
C ARG A 71 -7.60 2.95 -9.82
N GLU A 72 -7.97 1.95 -10.61
CA GLU A 72 -9.34 1.73 -11.06
C GLU A 72 -10.07 0.81 -10.07
N TYR A 73 -11.12 1.32 -9.42
CA TYR A 73 -11.86 0.59 -8.39
C TYR A 73 -13.03 -0.24 -8.93
N GLY A 74 -13.43 0.00 -10.18
CA GLY A 74 -14.60 -0.62 -10.80
C GLY A 74 -15.92 -0.31 -10.07
N MET A 75 -16.93 -1.15 -10.32
CA MET A 75 -18.28 -1.02 -9.72
C MET A 75 -19.00 0.30 -10.02
N GLY A 76 -18.65 0.97 -11.14
CA GLY A 76 -19.29 2.23 -11.56
C GLY A 76 -18.86 3.44 -10.73
N ILE A 77 -17.83 3.29 -9.89
CA ILE A 77 -17.14 4.39 -9.21
C ILE A 77 -16.18 5.10 -10.19
N ASP A 78 -15.64 4.32 -11.13
CA ASP A 78 -14.95 4.77 -12.31
C ASP A 78 -15.97 5.27 -13.34
N GLY A 79 -16.06 6.59 -13.52
CA GLY A 79 -16.86 7.17 -14.60
C GLY A 79 -16.41 6.55 -15.93
N GLU A 80 -17.38 6.13 -16.77
CA GLU A 80 -17.20 5.42 -18.03
C GLU A 80 -15.89 5.79 -18.77
N GLY A 81 -14.84 4.98 -18.55
CA GLY A 81 -13.49 5.29 -19.04
C GLY A 81 -12.46 4.17 -18.86
N GLY A 82 -12.85 3.01 -18.32
CA GLY A 82 -12.00 1.81 -18.22
C GLY A 82 -11.80 1.13 -19.58
N ARG A 83 -11.05 1.78 -20.47
CA ARG A 83 -10.49 1.15 -21.68
C ARG A 83 -9.08 1.68 -21.88
N GLU A 84 -8.11 1.05 -21.25
CA GLU A 84 -6.80 0.66 -21.80
C GLU A 84 -5.82 0.37 -20.65
N GLY A 85 -5.93 -0.82 -20.07
CA GLY A 85 -4.93 -1.36 -19.16
C GLY A 85 -4.53 -2.76 -19.60
N GLY A 86 -3.52 -2.88 -20.47
CA GLY A 86 -2.75 -4.11 -20.60
C GLY A 86 -2.97 -4.97 -21.85
N ARG A 87 -2.65 -4.46 -23.05
CA ARG A 87 -2.10 -5.28 -24.16
C ARG A 87 -1.24 -4.44 -25.09
N GLU A 88 0.07 -4.39 -24.87
CA GLU A 88 1.06 -4.46 -25.96
C GLU A 88 2.47 -4.73 -25.41
N GLY A 89 2.71 -6.01 -25.08
CA GLY A 89 4.05 -6.59 -25.16
C GLY A 89 4.39 -6.85 -26.63
N GLY A 90 5.59 -6.44 -27.04
CA GLY A 90 6.02 -6.36 -28.43
C GLY A 90 5.91 -7.64 -29.25
N ARG A 91 5.64 -7.47 -30.54
CA ARG A 91 6.09 -8.36 -31.61
C ARG A 91 6.69 -7.56 -32.74
N GLU A 92 8.01 -7.65 -32.81
CA GLU A 92 8.84 -7.44 -33.99
C GLU A 92 8.34 -8.34 -35.13
N GLY A 93 8.15 -7.78 -36.33
CA GLY A 93 7.86 -8.54 -37.54
C GLY A 93 7.08 -7.79 -38.60
N GLY A 94 7.77 -7.21 -39.59
CA GLY A 94 7.11 -6.68 -40.79
C GLY A 94 7.99 -5.75 -41.62
N ARG A 95 8.93 -6.32 -42.37
CA ARG A 95 9.65 -5.62 -43.43
C ARG A 95 8.67 -5.07 -44.48
N GLU A 96 9.16 -4.04 -45.16
CA GLU A 96 8.92 -3.74 -46.58
C GLU A 96 7.74 -2.82 -46.92
N GLY A 97 8.07 -1.65 -47.47
CA GLY A 97 7.16 -0.93 -48.37
C GLY A 97 6.98 0.57 -48.13
N ALA A 98 8.03 1.39 -48.24
CA ALA A 98 7.85 2.82 -48.55
C ALA A 98 9.12 3.49 -49.10
N ARG A 99 9.61 3.06 -50.27
CA ARG A 99 10.33 3.96 -51.15
C ARG A 99 9.31 4.74 -51.98
N LYS A 100 9.11 6.02 -51.68
CA LYS A 100 8.52 7.01 -52.58
C LYS A 100 9.31 8.31 -52.37
N ARG A 101 10.37 8.54 -53.15
CA ARG A 101 10.39 9.40 -54.36
C ARG A 101 9.76 10.77 -54.11
N GLU A 102 10.62 11.74 -53.81
CA GLU A 102 10.58 13.20 -54.08
C GLU A 102 12.09 13.58 -54.05
N ARG A 103 12.81 13.76 -55.17
CA ARG A 103 12.81 14.86 -56.15
C ARG A 103 12.74 16.24 -55.51
#